data_AF-A0A415K8N0-F1
#
_entry.id   AF-A0A415K8N0-F1
#
_cell.length_a   1.000
_cell.length_b   1.000
_cell.length_c   1.000
_cell.angle_alpha   90.00
_cell.angle_beta   90.00
_cell.angle_gamma   90.00
#
_symmetry.space_group_name_H-M   'P 1'
#
loop_
_entity.id
_entity.type
_entity.pdbx_description
1 polymer ?
#
loop_
_entity_poly.entity_id
_entity_poly.type
_entity_poly.pdbx_seq_one_letter_code
_entity_poly.pdbx_strand_id
1 'polypeptide(L)'
;MEKTDSSPLSRQALYADKKQWNQFLSVFLLAVGVGFTVAGIIFFFAYNWDELPKFAKLGIVEVLLVASVLLATFTRWNKLVKQILLTGATFLIGTLFAVFGQIYQTGADAYDLFLGWTLFTILWAVAIRFAPLWLTFIGLLCTTIWLYNIQIANTNSWEMTLLANAVTWICALTTLITEWMSAKGHLDRNNRWFVSLLSLATIIHTSFLLMMAICEENAILSVPLISTVLLFSAGLWYGWKVKSLFYLAIIPFAALMILLTTFISQSNLRDVQIFFYGGVIVITGTTLLIYIILHLKKQWYGTEA
;
A
#
# COMPACT_ATOMS: atom_id res chain seq x y z
N MET A 1 28.92 17.30 39.64
CA MET A 1 28.78 16.42 38.45
C MET A 1 27.74 15.37 38.79
N GLU A 2 26.50 15.69 38.48
CA GLU A 2 25.32 14.89 38.79
C GLU A 2 25.20 13.79 37.72
N LYS A 3 25.27 12.52 38.15
CA LYS A 3 25.00 11.37 37.28
C LYS A 3 23.51 11.37 36.99
N THR A 4 23.14 11.61 35.73
CA THR A 4 21.77 11.42 35.24
C THR A 4 21.48 9.92 35.27
N ASP A 5 20.65 9.50 36.23
CA ASP A 5 20.10 8.15 36.32
C ASP A 5 19.28 7.86 35.06
N SER A 6 19.87 7.15 34.11
CA SER A 6 19.13 6.51 33.03
C SER A 6 18.40 5.31 33.61
N SER A 7 17.19 5.54 34.15
CA SER A 7 16.28 4.45 34.51
C SER A 7 16.04 3.58 33.27
N PRO A 8 16.27 2.25 33.32
CA PRO A 8 15.92 1.38 32.21
C PRO A 8 14.41 1.46 32.03
N LEU A 9 13.95 1.84 30.84
CA LEU A 9 12.55 1.73 30.43
C LEU A 9 12.11 0.29 30.74
N SER A 10 11.28 0.14 31.78
CA SER A 10 10.87 -1.19 32.26
C SER A 10 10.26 -1.97 31.09
N ARG A 11 10.57 -3.27 30.99
CA ARG A 11 10.03 -4.16 29.94
C ARG A 11 8.49 -4.11 29.82
N GLN A 12 7.78 -3.62 30.84
CA GLN A 12 6.33 -3.38 30.81
C GLN A 12 5.90 -2.27 29.83
N ALA A 13 6.76 -1.31 29.50
CA ALA A 13 6.46 -0.26 28.52
C ALA A 13 6.42 -0.76 27.07
N LEU A 14 6.88 -1.99 26.80
CA LEU A 14 6.87 -2.62 25.47
C LEU A 14 5.60 -3.44 25.19
N TYR A 15 4.84 -3.84 26.22
CA TYR A 15 3.67 -4.69 26.04
C TYR A 15 2.39 -3.88 26.11
N ALA A 16 1.45 -4.20 25.21
CA ALA A 16 0.14 -3.56 25.22
C ALA A 16 -0.62 -3.93 26.49
N ASP A 17 -1.19 -2.92 27.15
CA ASP A 17 -2.04 -3.14 28.32
C ASP A 17 -3.41 -3.73 27.93
N LYS A 18 -4.20 -4.17 28.92
CA LYS A 18 -5.53 -4.76 28.68
C LYS A 18 -6.48 -3.82 27.92
N LYS A 19 -6.39 -2.50 28.15
CA LYS A 19 -7.24 -1.50 27.51
C LYS A 19 -6.86 -1.34 26.03
N GLN A 20 -5.58 -1.31 25.74
CA GLN A 20 -5.02 -1.28 24.39
C GLN A 20 -5.39 -2.54 23.61
N TRP A 21 -5.29 -3.72 24.24
CA TRP A 21 -5.76 -4.98 23.64
C TRP A 21 -7.25 -4.97 23.32
N ASN A 22 -8.08 -4.53 24.27
CA ASN A 22 -9.52 -4.42 24.04
C ASN A 22 -9.85 -3.44 22.91
N GLN A 23 -9.16 -2.30 22.86
CA GLN A 23 -9.34 -1.32 21.80
C GLN A 23 -8.92 -1.91 20.45
N PHE A 24 -7.73 -2.50 20.36
CA PHE A 24 -7.24 -3.18 19.15
C PHE A 24 -8.24 -4.24 18.68
N LEU A 25 -8.65 -5.14 19.58
CA LEU A 25 -9.56 -6.23 19.24
C LEU A 25 -10.92 -5.70 18.77
N SER A 26 -11.43 -4.63 19.40
CA SER A 26 -12.69 -4.00 18.98
C SER A 26 -12.58 -3.41 17.57
N VAL A 27 -11.49 -2.71 17.26
CA VAL A 27 -11.28 -2.15 15.90
C VAL A 27 -11.07 -3.26 14.89
N PHE A 28 -10.25 -4.25 15.24
CA PHE A 28 -9.92 -5.38 14.37
C PHE A 28 -11.16 -6.20 14.03
N LEU A 29 -11.94 -6.62 15.03
CA LEU A 29 -13.18 -7.38 14.81
C LEU A 29 -14.21 -6.58 14.03
N LEU A 30 -14.31 -5.28 14.26
CA LEU A 30 -15.23 -4.43 13.50
C LEU A 30 -14.78 -4.30 12.03
N ALA A 31 -13.49 -4.08 11.78
CA ALA A 31 -12.95 -3.99 10.43
C ALA A 31 -13.09 -5.31 9.67
N VAL A 32 -12.73 -6.44 10.30
CA VAL A 32 -12.88 -7.78 9.73
C VAL A 32 -14.35 -8.14 9.53
N GLY A 33 -15.23 -7.79 10.47
CA GLY A 33 -16.67 -8.02 10.35
C GLY A 33 -17.28 -7.28 9.15
N VAL A 34 -16.92 -6.02 8.96
CA VAL A 34 -17.34 -5.27 7.75
C VAL A 34 -16.72 -5.88 6.49
N GLY A 35 -15.44 -6.26 6.52
CA GLY A 35 -14.77 -6.91 5.40
C GLY A 35 -15.44 -8.23 4.98
N PHE A 36 -15.74 -9.11 5.94
CA PHE A 36 -16.45 -10.36 5.69
C PHE A 36 -17.90 -10.14 5.28
N THR A 37 -18.56 -9.09 5.76
CA THR A 37 -19.91 -8.74 5.29
C THR A 37 -19.87 -8.36 3.80
N VAL A 38 -18.95 -7.49 3.40
CA VAL A 38 -18.75 -7.10 1.99
C VAL A 38 -18.38 -8.31 1.13
N ALA A 39 -17.42 -9.13 1.58
CA ALA A 39 -17.03 -10.34 0.84
C ALA A 39 -18.20 -11.33 0.73
N GLY A 40 -18.97 -11.51 1.81
CA GLY A 40 -20.17 -12.34 1.82
C GLY A 40 -21.23 -11.85 0.84
N ILE A 41 -21.42 -10.53 0.71
CA ILE A 41 -22.32 -9.93 -0.29
C ILE A 41 -21.83 -10.26 -1.71
N ILE A 42 -20.53 -10.10 -1.98
CA ILE A 42 -19.95 -10.42 -3.29
C ILE A 42 -20.16 -11.90 -3.63
N PHE A 43 -19.88 -12.81 -2.69
CA PHE A 43 -20.08 -14.25 -2.92
C PHE A 43 -21.56 -14.64 -3.00
N PHE A 44 -22.45 -13.97 -2.25
CA PHE A 44 -23.88 -14.15 -2.40
C PHE A 44 -24.33 -13.85 -3.83
N PHE A 45 -23.84 -12.74 -4.43
CA PHE A 45 -24.10 -12.43 -5.82
C PHE A 45 -23.51 -13.45 -6.79
N ALA A 46 -22.27 -13.88 -6.55
CA ALA A 46 -21.62 -14.87 -7.40
C ALA A 46 -22.37 -16.20 -7.42
N TYR A 47 -22.86 -16.66 -6.26
CA TYR A 47 -23.59 -17.93 -6.13
C TYR A 47 -25.02 -17.85 -6.67
N ASN A 48 -25.76 -16.79 -6.33
CA ASN A 48 -27.18 -16.64 -6.69
C ASN A 48 -27.39 -15.88 -8.01
N TRP A 49 -26.35 -15.75 -8.84
CA TRP A 49 -26.40 -14.85 -9.99
C TRP A 49 -27.54 -15.18 -10.95
N ASP A 50 -27.69 -16.45 -11.31
CA ASP A 50 -28.68 -16.84 -12.32
C ASP A 50 -30.13 -16.79 -11.80
N GLU A 51 -30.31 -16.97 -10.49
CA GLU A 51 -31.63 -17.01 -9.85
C GLU A 51 -32.19 -15.62 -9.52
N LEU A 52 -31.34 -14.60 -9.39
CA LEU A 52 -31.75 -13.26 -9.00
C LEU A 52 -32.23 -12.41 -10.19
N PRO A 53 -33.45 -11.83 -10.14
CA PRO A 53 -33.88 -10.83 -11.12
C PRO A 53 -32.96 -9.60 -11.14
N LYS A 54 -32.82 -8.97 -12.31
CA LYS A 54 -31.94 -7.79 -12.52
C LYS A 54 -32.18 -6.68 -11.49
N PHE A 55 -33.44 -6.33 -11.22
CA PHE A 55 -33.80 -5.30 -10.25
C PHE A 55 -33.49 -5.70 -8.81
N ALA A 56 -33.64 -6.97 -8.46
CA ALA A 56 -33.27 -7.46 -7.12
C ALA A 56 -31.75 -7.32 -6.92
N LYS A 57 -30.96 -7.62 -7.96
CA LYS A 57 -29.51 -7.51 -7.86
C LYS A 57 -29.04 -6.09 -7.56
N LEU A 58 -29.54 -5.11 -8.31
CA LEU A 58 -29.22 -3.69 -8.08
C LEU A 58 -29.83 -3.18 -6.77
N GLY A 59 -31.10 -3.49 -6.52
CA GLY A 59 -31.84 -3.03 -5.35
C GLY A 59 -31.24 -3.49 -4.04
N ILE A 60 -30.74 -4.74 -3.94
CA ILE A 60 -30.07 -5.23 -2.73
C ILE A 60 -28.81 -4.41 -2.43
N VAL A 61 -27.94 -4.19 -3.43
CA VAL A 61 -26.70 -3.42 -3.23
C VAL A 61 -27.01 -1.97 -2.89
N GLU A 62 -27.97 -1.36 -3.59
CA GLU A 62 -28.35 0.04 -3.39
C GLU A 62 -28.99 0.26 -2.00
N VAL A 63 -29.89 -0.63 -1.56
CA VAL A 63 -30.48 -0.58 -0.22
C VAL A 63 -29.40 -0.71 0.85
N LEU A 64 -28.44 -1.62 0.70
CA LEU A 64 -27.34 -1.78 1.66
C LEU A 64 -26.44 -0.54 1.70
N LEU A 65 -26.14 0.04 0.54
CA LEU A 65 -25.36 1.27 0.42
C LEU A 65 -26.08 2.43 1.12
N VAL A 66 -27.34 2.68 0.77
CA VAL A 66 -28.15 3.75 1.35
C VAL A 66 -28.31 3.56 2.85
N ALA A 67 -28.63 2.34 3.31
CA ALA A 67 -28.73 2.03 4.73
C ALA A 67 -27.42 2.32 5.47
N SER A 68 -26.27 1.96 4.89
CA SER A 68 -24.95 2.22 5.49
C SER A 68 -24.69 3.71 5.65
N VAL A 69 -25.02 4.52 4.63
CA VAL A 69 -24.86 5.98 4.65
C VAL A 69 -25.82 6.62 5.64
N LEU A 70 -27.10 6.22 5.64
CA LEU A 70 -28.11 6.73 6.57
C LEU A 70 -27.75 6.40 8.03
N LEU A 71 -27.33 5.17 8.30
CA LEU A 71 -26.87 4.76 9.63
C LEU A 71 -25.66 5.58 10.07
N ALA A 72 -24.65 5.74 9.21
CA ALA A 72 -23.48 6.56 9.55
C ALA A 72 -23.84 8.04 9.82
N THR A 73 -24.83 8.57 9.09
CA THR A 73 -25.23 9.98 9.17
C THR A 73 -26.11 10.26 10.40
N PHE A 74 -27.17 9.48 10.59
CA PHE A 74 -28.23 9.78 11.56
C PHE A 74 -28.04 9.12 12.93
N THR A 75 -27.23 8.08 13.06
CA THR A 75 -26.97 7.48 14.37
C THR A 75 -25.97 8.30 15.19
N ARG A 76 -25.99 8.13 16.52
CA ARG A 76 -25.03 8.75 17.44
C ARG A 76 -23.82 7.85 17.74
N TRP A 77 -23.48 6.94 16.83
CA TRP A 77 -22.34 6.04 17.00
C TRP A 77 -21.00 6.79 17.03
N ASN A 78 -20.01 6.16 17.66
CA ASN A 78 -18.65 6.69 17.71
C ASN A 78 -18.12 6.92 16.27
N LYS A 79 -17.34 8.00 16.10
CA LYS A 79 -16.68 8.38 14.85
C LYS A 79 -16.02 7.19 14.16
N LEU A 80 -15.29 6.36 14.88
CA LEU A 80 -14.60 5.20 14.29
C LEU A 80 -15.57 4.20 13.62
N VAL A 81 -16.71 3.92 14.28
CA VAL A 81 -17.73 3.00 13.74
C VAL A 81 -18.30 3.56 12.45
N LYS A 82 -18.61 4.87 12.43
CA LYS A 82 -19.07 5.56 11.22
C LYS A 82 -18.03 5.51 10.10
N GLN A 83 -16.75 5.73 10.43
CA GLN A 83 -15.65 5.67 9.46
C GLN A 83 -15.49 4.27 8.86
N ILE A 84 -15.56 3.21 9.67
CA ILE A 84 -15.45 1.83 9.21
C ILE A 84 -16.68 1.43 8.37
N LEU A 85 -17.89 1.79 8.81
CA LEU A 85 -19.11 1.54 8.05
C LEU A 85 -19.09 2.22 6.69
N LEU A 86 -18.69 3.49 6.63
CA LEU A 86 -18.58 4.23 5.37
C LEU A 86 -17.44 3.68 4.49
N THR A 87 -16.38 3.13 5.09
CA THR A 87 -15.37 2.39 4.32
C THR A 87 -15.98 1.14 3.67
N GLY A 88 -16.84 0.41 4.39
CA GLY A 88 -17.64 -0.69 3.82
C GLY A 88 -18.57 -0.22 2.69
N ALA A 89 -19.23 0.93 2.86
CA ALA A 89 -20.06 1.53 1.83
C ALA A 89 -19.26 1.82 0.54
N THR A 90 -18.00 2.27 0.66
CA THR A 90 -17.11 2.44 -0.49
C THR A 90 -16.93 1.15 -1.28
N PHE A 91 -16.83 -0.01 -0.63
CA PHE A 91 -16.76 -1.29 -1.35
C PHE A 91 -18.09 -1.67 -2.00
N LEU A 92 -19.22 -1.35 -1.37
CA LEU A 92 -20.54 -1.55 -1.98
C LEU A 92 -20.72 -0.72 -3.26
N ILE A 93 -20.09 0.45 -3.38
CA ILE A 93 -20.05 1.22 -4.64
C ILE A 93 -19.35 0.42 -5.73
N GLY A 94 -18.20 -0.20 -5.43
CA GLY A 94 -17.51 -1.09 -6.36
C GLY A 94 -18.36 -2.30 -6.75
N THR A 95 -19.03 -2.93 -5.77
CA THR A 95 -20.00 -4.01 -6.03
C THR A 95 -21.13 -3.56 -6.94
N LEU A 96 -21.68 -2.35 -6.74
CA LEU A 96 -22.75 -1.81 -7.57
C LEU A 96 -22.31 -1.66 -9.02
N PHE A 97 -21.11 -1.10 -9.27
CA PHE A 97 -20.55 -1.00 -10.62
C PHE A 97 -20.33 -2.38 -11.26
N ALA A 98 -19.78 -3.34 -10.50
CA ALA A 98 -19.58 -4.70 -11.00
C ALA A 98 -20.90 -5.37 -11.39
N VAL A 99 -21.92 -5.31 -10.52
CA VAL A 99 -23.25 -5.87 -10.79
C VAL A 99 -23.90 -5.18 -11.99
N PHE A 100 -23.80 -3.86 -12.08
CA PHE A 100 -24.34 -3.10 -13.21
C PHE A 100 -23.69 -3.50 -14.54
N GLY A 101 -22.36 -3.52 -14.60
CA GLY A 101 -21.61 -3.90 -15.80
C GLY A 101 -21.94 -5.32 -16.27
N GLN A 102 -22.12 -6.25 -15.33
CA GLN A 102 -22.50 -7.63 -15.64
C GLN A 102 -23.96 -7.77 -16.11
N ILE A 103 -24.91 -7.04 -15.52
CA ILE A 103 -26.33 -7.10 -15.92
C ILE A 103 -26.56 -6.56 -17.32
N TYR A 104 -25.92 -5.43 -17.63
CA TYR A 104 -26.14 -4.71 -18.88
C TYR A 104 -25.10 -5.00 -19.96
N GLN A 105 -24.05 -5.76 -19.63
CA GLN A 105 -22.99 -6.15 -20.56
C GLN A 105 -22.50 -4.95 -21.37
N THR A 106 -22.14 -3.87 -20.67
CA THR A 106 -21.86 -2.57 -21.29
C THR A 106 -20.63 -2.57 -22.21
N GLY A 107 -19.92 -3.69 -22.34
CA GLY A 107 -18.66 -3.80 -23.07
C GLY A 107 -17.53 -2.98 -22.45
N ALA A 108 -17.74 -2.45 -21.24
CA ALA A 108 -16.78 -1.61 -20.54
C ALA A 108 -15.64 -2.47 -19.99
N ASP A 109 -14.43 -1.93 -20.08
CA ASP A 109 -13.23 -2.59 -19.58
C ASP A 109 -13.19 -2.55 -18.05
N ALA A 110 -12.34 -3.38 -17.44
CA ALA A 110 -12.16 -3.34 -15.98
C ALA A 110 -11.66 -1.95 -15.54
N TYR A 111 -10.86 -1.27 -16.36
CA TYR A 111 -10.43 0.10 -16.16
C TYR A 111 -11.61 1.04 -15.86
N ASP A 112 -12.69 1.00 -16.65
CA ASP A 112 -13.83 1.92 -16.48
C ASP A 112 -14.52 1.73 -15.12
N LEU A 113 -14.65 0.47 -14.68
CA LEU A 113 -15.18 0.13 -13.36
C LEU A 113 -14.32 0.73 -12.25
N PHE A 114 -13.00 0.52 -12.30
CA PHE A 114 -12.10 1.00 -11.27
C PHE A 114 -11.95 2.53 -11.29
N LEU A 115 -12.05 3.16 -12.45
CA LEU A 115 -12.10 4.62 -12.58
C LEU A 115 -13.34 5.17 -11.90
N GLY A 116 -14.52 4.65 -12.23
CA GLY A 116 -15.77 5.03 -11.57
C GLY A 116 -15.68 4.85 -10.06
N TRP A 117 -15.23 3.68 -9.60
CA TRP A 117 -15.05 3.41 -8.18
C TRP A 117 -14.10 4.40 -7.50
N THR A 118 -12.97 4.72 -8.14
CA THR A 118 -11.99 5.72 -7.64
C THR A 118 -12.61 7.11 -7.50
N LEU A 119 -13.35 7.57 -8.52
CA LEU A 119 -13.97 8.90 -8.55
C LEU A 119 -15.05 9.07 -7.49
N PHE A 120 -15.82 8.03 -7.19
CA PHE A 120 -16.77 8.10 -6.07
C PHE A 120 -16.05 8.03 -4.72
N THR A 121 -15.00 7.21 -4.61
CA THR A 121 -14.25 7.02 -3.37
C THR A 121 -13.55 8.28 -2.88
N ILE A 122 -13.03 9.14 -3.76
CA ILE A 122 -12.34 10.39 -3.33
C ILE A 122 -13.26 11.31 -2.53
N LEU A 123 -14.54 11.43 -2.92
CA LEU A 123 -15.52 12.26 -2.21
C LEU A 123 -15.65 11.81 -0.75
N TRP A 124 -15.72 10.49 -0.53
CA TRP A 124 -15.78 9.90 0.79
C TRP A 124 -14.46 10.04 1.56
N ALA A 125 -13.32 9.81 0.91
CA ALA A 125 -12.00 9.93 1.54
C ALA A 125 -11.76 11.34 2.09
N VAL A 126 -12.12 12.37 1.31
CA VAL A 126 -12.02 13.78 1.71
C VAL A 126 -12.98 14.11 2.84
N ALA A 127 -14.24 13.68 2.75
CA ALA A 127 -15.27 13.98 3.76
C ALA A 127 -14.97 13.32 5.11
N ILE A 128 -14.53 12.05 5.10
CA ILE A 128 -14.41 11.21 6.29
C ILE A 128 -13.06 11.38 7.00
N ARG A 129 -12.01 11.78 6.25
CA ARG A 129 -10.65 12.01 6.76
C ARG A 129 -10.12 10.82 7.58
N PHE A 130 -10.24 9.61 7.03
CA PHE A 130 -9.84 8.37 7.68
C PHE A 130 -8.71 7.69 6.90
N ALA A 131 -7.59 7.39 7.56
CA ALA A 131 -6.38 6.89 6.90
C ALA A 131 -6.59 5.57 6.12
N PRO A 132 -7.32 4.56 6.64
CA PRO A 132 -7.65 3.37 5.85
C PRO A 132 -8.46 3.65 4.59
N LEU A 133 -9.40 4.61 4.63
CA LEU A 133 -10.17 4.97 3.44
C LEU A 133 -9.32 5.74 2.42
N TRP A 134 -8.41 6.60 2.86
CA TRP A 134 -7.38 7.20 1.99
C TRP A 134 -6.49 6.14 1.35
N LEU A 135 -6.11 5.10 2.10
CA LEU A 135 -5.35 3.98 1.56
C LEU A 135 -6.15 3.23 0.48
N THR A 136 -7.44 2.96 0.72
CA THR A 136 -8.33 2.36 -0.28
C THR A 136 -8.41 3.23 -1.53
N PHE A 137 -8.57 4.55 -1.38
CA PHE A 137 -8.58 5.49 -2.51
C PHE A 137 -7.28 5.43 -3.32
N ILE A 138 -6.11 5.50 -2.66
CA ILE A 138 -4.81 5.45 -3.33
C ILE A 138 -4.62 4.11 -4.03
N GLY A 139 -5.00 3.00 -3.36
CA GLY A 139 -4.98 1.67 -3.96
C GLY A 139 -5.83 1.61 -5.23
N LEU A 140 -7.08 2.08 -5.19
CA LEU A 140 -7.97 2.13 -6.34
C LEU A 140 -7.42 3.01 -7.47
N LEU A 141 -6.84 4.17 -7.14
CA LEU A 141 -6.21 5.05 -8.12
C LEU A 141 -5.01 4.37 -8.81
N CYS A 142 -4.14 3.73 -8.03
CA CYS A 142 -3.00 2.97 -8.55
C CYS A 142 -3.47 1.79 -9.42
N THR A 143 -4.49 1.05 -8.98
CA THR A 143 -5.08 -0.05 -9.77
C THR A 143 -5.72 0.46 -11.05
N THR A 144 -6.40 1.61 -11.03
CA THR A 144 -7.00 2.24 -12.22
C THR A 144 -5.93 2.57 -13.25
N ILE A 145 -4.82 3.20 -12.83
CA ILE A 145 -3.69 3.51 -13.71
C ILE A 145 -3.05 2.23 -14.26
N TRP A 146 -2.91 1.20 -13.44
CA TRP A 146 -2.36 -0.09 -13.88
C TRP A 146 -3.26 -0.81 -14.89
N LEU A 147 -4.57 -0.83 -14.65
CA LEU A 147 -5.54 -1.41 -15.60
C LEU A 147 -5.56 -0.66 -16.92
N TYR A 148 -5.47 0.67 -16.90
CA TYR A 148 -5.31 1.46 -18.11
C TYR A 148 -4.07 1.02 -18.90
N ASN A 149 -2.93 0.82 -18.22
CA ASN A 149 -1.70 0.35 -18.86
C ASN A 149 -1.84 -1.02 -19.52
N ILE A 150 -2.61 -1.92 -18.93
CA ILE A 150 -2.81 -3.28 -19.44
C ILE A 150 -3.83 -3.32 -20.58
N GLN A 151 -4.91 -2.55 -20.48
CA GLN A 151 -6.09 -2.69 -21.34
C GLN A 151 -6.11 -1.70 -22.50
N ILE A 152 -5.54 -0.50 -22.31
CA ILE A 152 -5.71 0.64 -23.24
C ILE A 152 -4.37 1.13 -23.78
N ALA A 153 -3.35 1.28 -22.93
CA ALA A 153 -2.08 1.85 -23.34
C ALA A 153 -1.32 0.94 -24.33
N ASN A 154 -0.59 1.54 -25.26
CA ASN A 154 0.26 0.81 -26.18
C ASN A 154 1.47 0.20 -25.46
N THR A 155 1.76 -1.06 -25.72
CA THR A 155 2.93 -1.77 -25.15
C THR A 155 4.23 -1.08 -25.52
N ASN A 156 5.17 -0.99 -24.57
CA ASN A 156 6.50 -0.38 -24.74
C ASN A 156 6.48 1.09 -25.21
N SER A 157 5.37 1.78 -24.98
CA SER A 157 5.26 3.23 -25.23
C SER A 157 5.80 4.07 -24.07
N TRP A 158 6.10 5.34 -24.38
CA TRP A 158 6.42 6.35 -23.36
C TRP A 158 5.24 6.58 -22.40
N GLU A 159 4.01 6.57 -22.92
CA GLU A 159 2.80 6.68 -22.11
C GLU A 159 2.75 5.58 -21.05
N MET A 160 2.96 4.33 -21.46
CA MET A 160 2.92 3.19 -20.55
C MET A 160 3.98 3.31 -19.44
N THR A 161 5.23 3.62 -19.83
CA THR A 161 6.34 3.79 -18.88
C THR A 161 6.08 4.94 -17.89
N LEU A 162 5.55 6.07 -18.37
CA LEU A 162 5.25 7.25 -17.55
C LEU A 162 4.10 6.99 -16.59
N LEU A 163 3.01 6.37 -17.05
CA LEU A 163 1.85 6.03 -16.21
C LEU A 163 2.22 4.98 -15.16
N ALA A 164 3.01 3.96 -15.53
CA ALA A 164 3.54 3.01 -14.55
C ALA A 164 4.39 3.69 -13.48
N ASN A 165 5.25 4.64 -13.86
CA ASN A 165 6.02 5.43 -12.89
C ASN A 165 5.14 6.38 -12.07
N ALA A 166 4.04 6.90 -12.62
CA ALA A 166 3.11 7.77 -11.91
C ALA A 166 2.54 7.09 -10.66
N VAL A 167 2.28 5.77 -10.71
CA VAL A 167 1.87 4.96 -9.55
C VAL A 167 2.89 5.08 -8.40
N THR A 168 4.18 4.93 -8.70
CA THR A 168 5.26 5.10 -7.72
C THR A 168 5.25 6.52 -7.14
N TRP A 169 5.16 7.53 -7.99
CA TRP A 169 5.20 8.93 -7.57
C TRP A 169 3.97 9.35 -6.77
N ILE A 170 2.79 8.81 -7.04
CA ILE A 170 1.59 9.03 -6.23
C ILE A 170 1.81 8.53 -4.79
N CYS A 171 2.34 7.31 -4.63
CA CYS A 171 2.67 6.77 -3.31
C CYS A 171 3.77 7.58 -2.61
N ALA A 172 4.82 7.98 -3.34
CA ALA A 172 5.93 8.77 -2.80
C ALA A 172 5.47 10.16 -2.33
N LEU A 173 4.74 10.90 -3.19
CA LEU A 173 4.23 12.22 -2.86
C LEU A 173 3.23 12.16 -1.70
N THR A 174 2.37 11.15 -1.66
CA THR A 174 1.45 10.99 -0.53
C THR A 174 2.21 10.73 0.78
N THR A 175 3.29 9.94 0.74
CA THR A 175 4.19 9.73 1.88
C THR A 175 4.78 11.06 2.36
N LEU A 176 5.32 11.87 1.43
CA LEU A 176 5.91 13.18 1.74
C LEU A 176 4.90 14.17 2.32
N ILE A 177 3.71 14.27 1.71
CA ILE A 177 2.63 15.13 2.15
C ILE A 177 2.18 14.73 3.57
N THR A 178 2.04 13.43 3.83
CA THR A 178 1.63 12.92 5.15
C THR A 178 2.68 13.20 6.21
N GLU A 179 3.96 12.98 5.91
CA GLU A 179 5.07 13.29 6.83
C GLU A 179 5.18 14.79 7.10
N TRP A 180 5.01 15.62 6.08
CA TRP A 180 5.01 17.08 6.23
C TRP A 180 3.83 17.57 7.10
N MET A 181 2.63 17.04 6.87
CA MET A 181 1.46 17.34 7.69
C MET A 181 1.62 16.86 9.14
N SER A 182 2.22 15.69 9.34
CA SER A 182 2.56 15.16 10.67
C SER A 182 3.61 16.02 11.38
N ALA A 183 4.65 16.47 10.68
CA ALA A 183 5.67 17.36 11.23
C ALA A 183 5.11 18.73 11.66
N LYS A 184 4.07 19.23 10.98
CA LYS A 184 3.34 20.45 11.35
C LYS A 184 2.30 20.23 12.46
N GLY A 185 2.12 19.01 12.95
CA GLY A 185 1.14 18.68 13.98
C GLY A 185 -0.31 18.60 13.49
N HIS A 186 -0.54 18.57 12.18
CA HIS A 186 -1.90 18.43 11.60
C HIS A 186 -2.42 16.98 11.60
N LEU A 187 -1.53 16.00 11.78
CA LEU A 187 -1.88 14.58 11.81
C LEU A 187 -1.37 13.91 13.07
N ASP A 188 -2.18 12.99 13.61
CA ASP A 188 -1.78 12.17 14.75
C ASP A 188 -0.59 11.28 14.41
N ARG A 189 0.36 11.23 15.35
CA ARG A 189 1.56 10.40 15.31
C ARG A 189 1.27 8.90 15.22
N ASN A 190 0.02 8.49 15.46
CA ASN A 190 -0.46 7.12 15.30
C ASN A 190 -0.58 6.68 13.82
N ASN A 191 -0.55 7.61 12.86
CA ASN A 191 -0.65 7.30 11.42
C ASN A 191 0.69 6.90 10.78
N ARG A 192 1.73 6.61 11.57
CA ARG A 192 3.03 6.16 11.06
C ARG A 192 2.91 4.90 10.20
N TRP A 193 2.00 3.98 10.54
CA TRP A 193 1.76 2.77 9.75
C TRP A 193 1.38 3.09 8.30
N PHE A 194 0.62 4.17 8.07
CA PHE A 194 0.16 4.59 6.75
C PHE A 194 1.34 5.09 5.91
N VAL A 195 2.21 5.92 6.51
CA VAL A 195 3.46 6.38 5.88
C VAL A 195 4.40 5.20 5.59
N SER A 196 4.58 4.29 6.55
CA SER A 196 5.41 3.09 6.36
C SER A 196 4.89 2.19 5.24
N LEU A 197 3.57 2.02 5.12
CA LEU A 197 2.98 1.21 4.07
C LEU A 197 3.13 1.86 2.68
N LEU A 198 2.88 3.17 2.54
CA LEU A 198 3.04 3.87 1.27
C LEU A 198 4.50 3.96 0.82
N SER A 199 5.43 4.16 1.77
CA SER A 199 6.86 4.13 1.46
C SER A 199 7.35 2.74 1.08
N LEU A 200 6.86 1.69 1.76
CA LEU A 200 7.12 0.31 1.36
C LEU A 200 6.61 0.04 -0.05
N ALA A 201 5.37 0.42 -0.36
CA ALA A 201 4.79 0.30 -1.70
C ALA A 201 5.61 1.05 -2.75
N THR A 202 6.08 2.26 -2.43
CA THR A 202 6.95 3.06 -3.30
C THR A 202 8.25 2.33 -3.63
N ILE A 203 8.94 1.79 -2.60
CA ILE A 203 10.23 1.12 -2.77
C ILE A 203 10.06 -0.18 -3.56
N ILE A 204 9.06 -1.00 -3.21
CA ILE A 204 8.78 -2.25 -3.93
C ILE A 204 8.43 -1.96 -5.39
N HIS A 205 7.53 -1.00 -5.65
CA HIS A 205 7.05 -0.72 -7.00
C HIS A 205 8.16 -0.11 -7.88
N THR A 206 8.97 0.83 -7.38
CA THR A 206 10.08 1.39 -8.17
C THR A 206 11.14 0.32 -8.48
N SER A 207 11.43 -0.58 -7.53
CA SER A 207 12.33 -1.71 -7.77
C SER A 207 11.77 -2.66 -8.81
N PHE A 208 10.48 -3.00 -8.71
CA PHE A 208 9.81 -3.84 -9.69
C PHE A 208 9.89 -3.25 -11.10
N LEU A 209 9.56 -1.96 -11.27
CA LEU A 209 9.63 -1.30 -12.58
C LEU A 209 11.05 -1.28 -13.15
N LEU A 210 12.07 -1.03 -12.32
CA LEU A 210 13.46 -1.03 -12.77
C LEU A 210 13.92 -2.45 -13.14
N MET A 211 13.57 -3.46 -12.34
CA MET A 211 13.89 -4.86 -12.63
C MET A 211 13.24 -5.33 -13.94
N MET A 212 11.96 -4.99 -14.17
CA MET A 212 11.26 -5.26 -15.42
C MET A 212 11.96 -4.59 -16.61
N ALA A 213 12.30 -3.30 -16.50
CA ALA A 213 12.97 -2.57 -17.57
C ALA A 213 14.40 -3.05 -17.85
N ILE A 214 15.07 -3.71 -16.89
CA ILE A 214 16.39 -4.34 -17.09
C ILE A 214 16.25 -5.65 -17.86
N CYS A 215 15.20 -6.42 -17.61
CA CYS A 215 14.97 -7.71 -18.25
C CYS A 215 14.41 -7.61 -19.68
N GLU A 216 13.81 -6.48 -20.04
CA GLU A 216 13.17 -6.29 -21.35
C GLU A 216 14.02 -5.40 -22.28
N GLU A 217 14.47 -5.97 -23.40
CA GLU A 217 15.45 -5.35 -24.30
C GLU A 217 14.96 -4.03 -24.93
N ASN A 218 13.65 -3.90 -25.15
CA ASN A 218 13.04 -2.72 -25.78
C ASN A 218 12.39 -1.75 -24.78
N ALA A 219 12.53 -2.00 -23.47
CA ALA A 219 11.92 -1.15 -22.47
C ALA A 219 12.66 0.18 -22.29
N ILE A 220 11.91 1.25 -21.97
CA ILE A 220 12.48 2.56 -21.68
C ILE A 220 13.07 2.56 -20.26
N LEU A 221 14.37 2.26 -20.15
CA LEU A 221 15.08 2.13 -18.87
C LEU A 221 15.22 3.47 -18.12
N SER A 222 15.32 4.58 -18.84
CA SER A 222 15.71 5.88 -18.26
C SER A 222 14.76 6.37 -17.16
N VAL A 223 13.45 6.22 -17.37
CA VAL A 223 12.43 6.70 -16.42
C VAL A 223 12.46 5.93 -15.09
N PRO A 224 12.32 4.58 -15.04
CA PRO A 224 12.39 3.84 -13.77
C PRO A 224 13.76 3.95 -13.10
N LEU A 225 14.85 4.10 -13.86
CA LEU A 225 16.19 4.34 -13.30
C LEU A 225 16.27 5.68 -12.58
N ILE A 226 15.84 6.77 -13.21
CA ILE A 226 15.82 8.11 -12.60
C ILE A 226 14.91 8.13 -11.37
N SER A 227 13.70 7.57 -11.46
CA SER A 227 12.78 7.45 -10.32
C SER A 227 13.43 6.70 -9.15
N THR A 228 14.08 5.57 -9.42
CA THR A 228 14.72 4.75 -8.39
C THR A 228 15.86 5.51 -7.73
N VAL A 229 16.76 6.13 -8.50
CA VAL A 229 17.88 6.92 -7.95
C VAL A 229 17.39 8.06 -7.08
N LEU A 230 16.39 8.83 -7.54
CA LEU A 230 15.83 9.94 -6.77
C LEU A 230 15.16 9.47 -5.48
N LEU A 231 14.29 8.47 -5.55
CA LEU A 231 13.51 8.01 -4.40
C LEU A 231 14.38 7.26 -3.38
N PHE A 232 15.35 6.47 -3.83
CA PHE A 232 16.27 5.77 -2.94
C PHE A 232 17.19 6.75 -2.24
N SER A 233 17.73 7.74 -2.95
CA SER A 233 18.57 8.78 -2.36
C SER A 233 17.81 9.59 -1.32
N ALA A 234 16.58 10.02 -1.65
CA ALA A 234 15.71 10.75 -0.72
C ALA A 234 15.36 9.89 0.52
N GLY A 235 15.02 8.62 0.31
CA GLY A 235 14.66 7.69 1.39
C GLY A 235 15.84 7.37 2.32
N LEU A 236 17.04 7.15 1.78
CA LEU A 236 18.26 6.93 2.57
C LEU A 236 18.65 8.20 3.35
N TRP A 237 18.59 9.37 2.72
CA TRP A 237 18.86 10.65 3.38
C TRP A 237 17.89 10.89 4.54
N TYR A 238 16.58 10.69 4.30
CA TYR A 238 15.56 10.82 5.33
C TYR A 238 15.74 9.79 6.46
N GLY A 239 16.00 8.54 6.09
CA GLY A 239 16.29 7.43 7.00
C GLY A 239 17.47 7.74 7.92
N TRP A 240 18.55 8.28 7.38
CA TRP A 240 19.71 8.69 8.16
C TRP A 240 19.40 9.87 9.10
N LYS A 241 18.75 10.92 8.59
CA LYS A 241 18.41 12.13 9.35
C LYS A 241 17.51 11.83 10.56
N VAL A 242 16.52 10.96 10.38
CA VAL A 242 15.55 10.59 11.43
C VAL A 242 15.98 9.33 12.20
N LYS A 243 17.15 8.75 11.86
CA LYS A 243 17.65 7.47 12.42
C LYS A 243 16.68 6.31 12.24
N SER A 244 15.89 6.32 11.16
CA SER A 244 14.91 5.29 10.84
C SER A 244 15.58 4.07 10.20
N LEU A 245 15.64 2.97 10.95
CA LEU A 245 16.16 1.68 10.47
C LEU A 245 15.31 1.11 9.33
N PHE A 246 14.04 1.49 9.22
CA PHE A 246 13.12 1.02 8.18
C PHE A 246 13.65 1.31 6.77
N TYR A 247 13.96 2.58 6.48
CA TYR A 247 14.47 2.98 5.15
C TYR A 247 15.87 2.41 4.88
N LEU A 248 16.73 2.40 5.91
CA LEU A 248 18.11 1.91 5.81
C LEU A 248 18.19 0.38 5.71
N ALA A 249 17.10 -0.34 6.00
CA ALA A 249 17.01 -1.77 5.77
C ALA A 249 16.41 -2.08 4.39
N ILE A 250 15.26 -1.48 4.09
CA ILE A 250 14.48 -1.86 2.90
C ILE A 250 15.14 -1.36 1.61
N ILE A 251 15.69 -0.14 1.59
CA ILE A 251 16.28 0.40 0.37
C ILE A 251 17.54 -0.39 -0.04
N PRO A 252 18.51 -0.68 0.85
CA PRO A 252 19.65 -1.51 0.46
C PRO A 252 19.27 -2.94 0.10
N PHE A 253 18.26 -3.52 0.74
CA PHE A 253 17.74 -4.83 0.35
C PHE A 253 17.12 -4.80 -1.06
N ALA A 254 16.34 -3.77 -1.37
CA ALA A 254 15.77 -3.56 -2.70
C ALA A 254 16.87 -3.33 -3.75
N ALA A 255 17.92 -2.58 -3.42
CA ALA A 255 19.09 -2.40 -4.27
C ALA A 255 19.84 -3.72 -4.52
N LEU A 256 19.99 -4.58 -3.51
CA LEU A 256 20.56 -5.92 -3.67
C LEU A 256 19.75 -6.76 -4.66
N MET A 257 18.41 -6.70 -4.60
CA MET A 257 17.54 -7.41 -5.55
C MET A 257 17.65 -6.88 -6.98
N ILE A 258 17.77 -5.54 -7.15
CA ILE A 258 18.03 -4.94 -8.46
C ILE A 258 19.38 -5.40 -9.00
N LEU A 259 20.44 -5.37 -8.20
CA LEU A 259 21.79 -5.81 -8.59
C LEU A 259 21.80 -7.30 -8.98
N LEU A 260 21.11 -8.14 -8.23
CA LEU A 260 20.94 -9.55 -8.55
C LEU A 260 20.22 -9.72 -9.90
N THR A 261 19.17 -8.95 -10.15
CA THR A 261 18.43 -8.99 -11.42
C THR A 261 19.33 -8.57 -12.59
N THR A 262 20.09 -7.49 -12.45
CA THR A 262 21.07 -7.07 -13.46
C THR A 262 22.11 -8.16 -13.72
N PHE A 263 22.65 -8.78 -12.65
CA PHE A 263 23.61 -9.87 -12.77
C PHE A 263 23.03 -11.06 -13.55
N ILE A 264 21.82 -11.51 -13.19
CA ILE A 264 21.14 -12.62 -13.86
C ILE A 264 20.89 -12.26 -15.34
N SER A 265 20.40 -11.06 -15.62
CA SER A 265 20.00 -10.65 -16.96
C SER A 265 21.18 -10.36 -17.91
N GLN A 266 22.36 -9.98 -17.39
CA GLN A 266 23.48 -9.50 -18.22
C GLN A 266 24.73 -10.39 -18.18
N SER A 267 24.81 -11.39 -17.29
CA SER A 267 26.06 -12.12 -17.06
C SER A 267 26.47 -13.10 -18.18
N ASN A 268 25.57 -13.48 -19.10
CA ASN A 268 25.80 -14.50 -20.14
C ASN A 268 26.36 -15.84 -19.60
N LEU A 269 26.18 -16.10 -18.30
CA LEU A 269 26.66 -17.32 -17.63
C LEU A 269 25.69 -18.48 -17.85
N ARG A 270 26.16 -19.71 -17.66
CA ARG A 270 25.28 -20.89 -17.67
C ARG A 270 24.42 -20.93 -16.41
N ASP A 271 23.24 -21.55 -16.48
CA ASP A 271 22.28 -21.63 -15.37
C ASP A 271 22.90 -22.06 -14.03
N VAL A 272 23.79 -23.06 -14.05
CA VAL A 272 24.49 -23.55 -12.85
C VAL A 272 25.38 -22.47 -12.23
N GLN A 273 26.06 -21.68 -13.05
CA GLN A 273 26.92 -20.58 -12.60
C GLN A 273 26.07 -19.43 -12.06
N ILE A 274 24.96 -19.09 -12.73
CA ILE A 274 24.01 -18.07 -12.26
C ILE A 274 23.46 -18.45 -10.89
N PHE A 275 23.06 -19.71 -10.72
CA PHE A 275 22.56 -20.22 -9.44
C PHE A 275 23.63 -20.09 -8.33
N PHE A 276 24.86 -20.52 -8.61
CA PHE A 276 25.94 -20.47 -7.63
C PHE A 276 26.31 -19.03 -7.25
N TYR A 277 26.65 -18.19 -8.23
CA TYR A 277 27.07 -16.82 -7.96
C TYR A 277 25.93 -15.95 -7.43
N GLY A 278 24.71 -16.13 -7.95
CA GLY A 278 23.52 -15.47 -7.45
C GLY A 278 23.24 -15.84 -6.00
N GLY A 279 23.36 -17.12 -5.63
CA GLY A 279 23.26 -17.58 -4.25
C GLY A 279 24.31 -16.95 -3.33
N VAL A 280 25.56 -16.86 -3.79
CA VAL A 280 26.63 -16.17 -3.04
C VAL A 280 26.33 -14.68 -2.86
N ILE A 281 25.89 -13.98 -3.89
CA ILE A 281 25.50 -12.55 -3.83
C ILE A 281 24.38 -12.35 -2.81
N VAL A 282 23.34 -13.19 -2.84
CA VAL A 282 22.22 -13.09 -1.90
C VAL A 282 22.70 -13.32 -0.47
N ILE A 283 23.37 -14.44 -0.20
CA ILE A 283 23.80 -14.78 1.18
C ILE A 283 24.74 -13.72 1.74
N THR A 284 25.77 -13.33 0.97
CA THR A 284 26.75 -12.34 1.42
C THR A 284 26.10 -10.96 1.58
N GLY A 285 25.29 -10.53 0.62
CA GLY A 285 24.56 -9.27 0.66
C GLY A 285 23.62 -9.19 1.85
N THR A 286 22.76 -10.19 2.06
CA THR A 286 21.83 -10.19 3.20
C THR A 286 22.55 -10.23 4.53
N THR A 287 23.63 -11.00 4.64
CA THR A 287 24.42 -11.08 5.88
C THR A 287 25.07 -9.74 6.21
N LEU A 288 25.67 -9.09 5.22
CA LEU A 288 26.29 -7.77 5.38
C LEU A 288 25.25 -6.71 5.75
N LEU A 289 24.09 -6.72 5.10
CA LEU A 289 23.00 -5.79 5.41
C LEU A 289 22.49 -5.97 6.84
N ILE A 290 22.23 -7.22 7.26
CA ILE A 290 21.81 -7.51 8.64
C ILE A 290 22.86 -7.04 9.64
N TYR A 291 24.14 -7.33 9.37
CA TYR A 291 25.25 -6.88 10.21
C TYR A 291 25.29 -5.36 10.36
N ILE A 292 25.19 -4.62 9.25
CA ILE A 292 25.16 -3.14 9.25
C ILE A 292 23.95 -2.62 10.01
N ILE A 293 22.76 -3.18 9.79
CA ILE A 293 21.52 -2.77 10.47
C ILE A 293 21.63 -3.01 11.99
N LEU A 294 22.15 -4.16 12.41
CA LEU A 294 22.37 -4.47 13.83
C LEU A 294 23.40 -3.53 14.46
N HIS A 295 24.47 -3.21 13.74
CA HIS A 295 25.47 -2.25 14.19
C HIS A 295 24.87 -0.84 14.34
N LEU A 296 24.12 -0.36 13.35
CA LEU A 296 23.41 0.93 13.41
C LEU A 296 22.38 0.95 14.54
N LYS A 297 21.63 -0.15 14.73
CA LYS A 297 20.69 -0.29 15.85
C LYS A 297 21.40 -0.12 17.18
N LYS A 298 22.52 -0.83 17.38
CA LYS A 298 23.35 -0.73 18.59
C LYS A 298 23.90 0.68 18.80
N GLN A 299 24.37 1.33 17.74
CA GLN A 299 24.94 2.68 17.79
C GLN A 299 23.89 3.75 18.14
N TRP A 300 22.65 3.62 17.64
CA TRP A 300 21.63 4.65 17.79
C TRP A 300 20.70 4.45 18.97
N TYR A 301 20.42 3.19 19.32
CA TYR A 301 19.42 2.83 20.34
C TYR A 301 20.06 2.16 21.57
N GLY A 302 21.37 1.92 21.56
CA GLY A 302 22.09 1.20 22.60
C GLY A 302 21.92 -0.32 22.50
N THR A 303 22.73 -1.06 23.24
CA THR A 303 22.47 -2.47 23.57
C THR A 303 21.42 -2.50 24.66
N GLU A 304 20.22 -3.02 24.39
CA GLU A 304 19.42 -3.63 25.45
C GLU A 304 20.29 -4.76 26.03
N ALA A 305 20.79 -4.56 27.24
CA ALA A 305 21.41 -5.60 28.07
C ALA A 305 20.31 -6.42 28.76
#